data_AF-A0A151QSM1-F1
#
_entry.id   AF-A0A151QSM1-F1
#
_cell.length_a   1.000
_cell.length_b   1.000
_cell.length_c   1.000
_cell.angle_alpha   90.00
_cell.angle_beta   90.00
_cell.angle_gamma   90.00
#
_symmetry.space_group_name_H-M   'P 1'
#
loop_
_entity.id
_entity.type
_entity.pdbx_description
1 polymer ?
#
loop_
_entity_poly.entity_id
_entity_poly.type
_entity_poly.pdbx_seq_one_letter_code
_entity_poly.pdbx_strand_id
1 'polypeptide(L)'
;LIHLLPKFHGHLGEDPHKHLKEFHIVCSTMKPPDVQENHIYLKAFQHSLEGVAKDWLYYLAPRSITSWDDLKRMFLEKFFPALRTTTIKKDILGIRKLGGESLYEY
;
A
#
# COMPACT_ATOMS: atom_id res chain seq x y z
N LEU A 1 -10.18 -21.11 8.49
CA LEU A 1 -10.55 -19.93 7.67
C LEU A 1 -9.37 -18.97 7.51
N ILE A 2 -8.86 -18.39 8.60
CA ILE A 2 -7.73 -17.44 8.54
C ILE A 2 -6.43 -18.05 7.97
N HIS A 3 -6.20 -19.35 8.19
CA HIS A 3 -5.02 -20.05 7.68
C HIS A 3 -4.97 -20.24 6.15
N LEU A 4 -6.08 -20.02 5.44
CA LEU A 4 -6.15 -20.13 3.98
C LEU A 4 -5.92 -18.79 3.28
N LEU A 5 -5.85 -17.70 4.03
CA LEU A 5 -5.60 -16.38 3.46
C LEU A 5 -4.15 -16.30 2.98
N PRO A 6 -3.92 -15.70 1.79
CA PRO A 6 -2.55 -15.41 1.36
C PRO A 6 -1.88 -14.48 2.37
N LYS A 7 -0.56 -14.59 2.47
CA LYS A 7 0.24 -13.78 3.39
C LYS A 7 1.03 -12.75 2.60
N PHE A 8 0.95 -11.50 3.04
CA PHE A 8 1.69 -10.41 2.46
C PHE A 8 2.50 -9.70 3.54
N HIS A 9 3.82 -9.71 3.38
CA HIS A 9 4.74 -9.17 4.36
C HIS A 9 5.10 -7.71 4.09
N GLY A 10 4.94 -7.26 2.83
CA GLY A 10 5.36 -5.95 2.34
C GLY A 10 6.82 -5.90 1.90
N HIS A 11 7.39 -7.04 1.50
CA HIS A 11 8.78 -7.15 1.05
C HIS A 11 8.98 -6.68 -0.41
N LEU A 12 10.21 -6.24 -0.72
CA LEU A 12 10.62 -5.92 -2.09
C LEU A 12 10.60 -7.20 -2.95
N GLY A 13 9.58 -7.34 -3.79
CA GLY A 13 9.39 -8.51 -4.67
C GLY A 13 8.03 -9.20 -4.48
N GLU A 14 7.31 -8.91 -3.40
CA GLU A 14 5.90 -9.27 -3.31
C GLU A 14 5.08 -8.33 -4.22
N ASP A 15 4.06 -8.88 -4.87
CA ASP A 15 3.17 -8.12 -5.76
C ASP A 15 1.83 -7.84 -5.03
N PRO A 16 1.56 -6.57 -4.67
CA PRO A 16 0.30 -6.17 -4.03
C PRO A 16 -0.95 -6.51 -4.86
N HIS A 17 -0.87 -6.47 -6.20
CA HIS A 17 -1.99 -6.82 -7.07
C HIS A 17 -2.25 -8.32 -7.05
N LYS A 18 -1.19 -9.13 -7.07
CA LYS A 18 -1.30 -10.58 -6.95
C LYS A 18 -1.95 -10.95 -5.62
N HIS A 19 -1.50 -10.34 -4.52
CA HIS A 19 -2.07 -10.56 -3.19
C HIS A 19 -3.57 -10.23 -3.14
N LEU A 20 -3.99 -9.08 -3.68
CA LEU A 20 -5.41 -8.71 -3.73
C LEU A 20 -6.26 -9.71 -4.52
N LYS A 21 -5.74 -10.22 -5.65
CA LYS A 21 -6.44 -11.23 -6.46
C LYS A 21 -6.60 -12.55 -5.71
N GLU A 22 -5.51 -13.06 -5.12
CA GLU A 22 -5.53 -14.31 -4.35
C GLU A 22 -6.46 -14.18 -3.13
N PHE A 23 -6.40 -13.04 -2.43
CA PHE A 23 -7.28 -12.75 -1.31
C PHE A 23 -8.75 -12.76 -1.74
N HIS A 24 -9.09 -12.09 -2.84
CA HIS A 24 -10.46 -12.08 -3.37
C HIS A 24 -10.95 -13.49 -3.70
N ILE A 25 -10.13 -14.33 -4.34
CA ILE A 25 -10.50 -15.70 -4.68
C ILE A 25 -10.85 -16.48 -3.40
N VAL A 26 -9.95 -16.47 -2.40
CA VAL A 26 -10.18 -17.18 -1.14
C VAL A 26 -11.44 -16.66 -0.44
N CYS A 27 -11.60 -15.35 -0.31
CA CYS A 27 -12.77 -14.75 0.32
C CYS A 27 -14.08 -15.05 -0.44
N SER A 28 -14.06 -15.05 -1.77
CA SER A 28 -15.25 -15.34 -2.59
C SER A 28 -15.73 -16.79 -2.46
N THR A 29 -14.81 -17.75 -2.31
CA THR A 29 -15.16 -19.17 -2.10
C THR A 29 -15.76 -19.45 -0.73
N MET A 30 -15.60 -18.51 0.20
CA MET A 30 -15.99 -18.65 1.61
C MET A 30 -17.18 -17.77 1.98
N LYS A 31 -17.76 -17.05 1.01
CA LYS A 31 -18.81 -16.06 1.23
C LYS A 31 -20.17 -16.74 1.48
N PRO A 32 -20.86 -16.45 2.61
CA PRO A 32 -22.28 -16.70 2.75
C PRO A 32 -23.08 -15.66 1.91
N PRO A 33 -24.17 -16.06 1.24
CA PRO A 33 -24.90 -15.20 0.29
C PRO A 33 -25.47 -13.89 0.86
N ASP A 34 -25.56 -13.74 2.19
CA ASP A 34 -26.37 -12.71 2.85
C ASP A 34 -25.60 -11.74 3.76
N VAL A 35 -24.26 -11.67 3.65
CA VAL A 35 -23.45 -10.80 4.54
C VAL A 35 -22.87 -9.60 3.82
N GLN A 36 -22.91 -8.44 4.51
CA GLN A 36 -22.27 -7.19 4.11
C GLN A 36 -20.77 -7.37 3.91
N GLU A 37 -20.39 -7.47 2.64
CA GLU A 37 -19.10 -7.94 2.15
C GLU A 37 -17.92 -7.08 2.62
N ASN A 38 -18.14 -5.76 2.75
CA ASN A 38 -17.10 -4.81 3.15
C ASN A 38 -16.51 -5.11 4.53
N HIS A 39 -17.32 -5.38 5.55
CA HIS A 39 -16.80 -5.56 6.91
C HIS A 39 -16.03 -6.87 7.07
N ILE A 40 -16.48 -7.94 6.39
CA ILE A 40 -15.77 -9.22 6.35
C ILE A 40 -14.42 -9.05 5.67
N TYR A 41 -14.37 -8.41 4.49
CA TYR A 41 -13.13 -8.25 3.74
C TYR A 41 -12.15 -7.38 4.49
N LEU A 42 -12.60 -6.28 5.12
CA LEU A 42 -11.76 -5.45 5.96
C LEU A 42 -11.12 -6.26 7.09
N LYS A 43 -11.91 -7.06 7.84
CA LYS A 43 -11.40 -7.90 8.93
C LYS A 43 -10.48 -9.01 8.45
N ALA A 44 -10.87 -9.74 7.41
CA ALA A 44 -10.07 -10.82 6.83
C ALA A 44 -8.74 -10.30 6.29
N PHE A 45 -8.72 -9.12 5.68
CA PHE A 45 -7.50 -8.52 5.16
C PHE A 45 -6.49 -8.20 6.25
N GLN A 46 -6.92 -7.80 7.45
CA GLN A 46 -5.99 -7.60 8.58
C GLN A 46 -5.23 -8.89 8.95
N HIS A 47 -5.84 -10.05 8.70
CA HIS A 47 -5.22 -11.36 8.96
C HIS A 47 -4.35 -11.88 7.79
N SER A 48 -4.50 -11.30 6.60
CA SER A 48 -3.67 -11.60 5.43
C SER A 48 -2.35 -10.82 5.42
N LEU A 49 -2.26 -9.75 6.22
CA LEU A 49 -1.05 -8.95 6.38
C LEU A 49 -0.14 -9.47 7.50
N GLU A 50 1.17 -9.48 7.24
CA GLU A 50 2.22 -9.79 8.20
C GLU A 50 3.38 -8.79 8.08
N GLY A 51 4.34 -8.85 9.01
CA GLY A 51 5.53 -8.00 9.00
C GLY A 51 5.23 -6.51 8.84
N VAL A 52 5.98 -5.86 7.94
CA VAL A 52 5.90 -4.42 7.70
C VAL A 52 4.54 -3.98 7.14
N ALA A 53 3.82 -4.88 6.46
CA ALA A 53 2.47 -4.59 5.97
C ALA A 53 1.45 -4.53 7.10
N LYS A 54 1.57 -5.42 8.10
CA LYS A 54 0.73 -5.39 9.29
C LYS A 54 1.00 -4.16 10.15
N ASP A 55 2.28 -3.80 10.32
CA ASP A 55 2.68 -2.58 11.03
C ASP A 55 2.14 -1.34 10.35
N TRP A 56 2.22 -1.25 9.01
CA TRP A 56 1.62 -0.15 8.26
C TRP A 56 0.13 0.01 8.57
N LEU A 57 -0.64 -1.08 8.58
CA LEU A 57 -2.06 -1.04 8.88
C LEU A 57 -2.34 -0.54 10.31
N TYR A 58 -1.48 -0.93 11.28
CA TYR A 58 -1.57 -0.49 12.67
C TYR A 58 -1.33 1.02 12.84
N TYR A 59 -0.42 1.59 12.06
CA TYR A 59 -0.08 3.02 12.11
C TYR A 59 -1.02 3.92 11.29
N LEU A 60 -2.02 3.37 10.61
CA LEU A 60 -3.01 4.19 9.93
C LEU A 60 -3.87 4.97 10.93
N ALA A 61 -4.24 6.19 10.56
CA ALA A 61 -5.10 6.99 11.42
C ALA A 61 -6.49 6.33 11.58
N PRO A 62 -7.09 6.39 12.78
CA PRO A 62 -8.44 5.92 12.99
C PRO A 62 -9.41 6.58 11.99
N ARG A 63 -10.31 5.80 11.38
CA ARG A 63 -11.27 6.23 10.34
C ARG A 63 -10.67 6.58 8.97
N SER A 64 -9.39 6.33 8.73
CA SER A 64 -8.82 6.49 7.36
C SER A 64 -9.39 5.47 6.36
N ILE A 65 -9.85 4.32 6.85
CA ILE A 65 -10.46 3.26 6.04
C ILE A 65 -11.91 3.11 6.47
N THR A 66 -12.84 3.48 5.60
CA THR A 66 -14.29 3.35 5.83
C THR A 66 -14.92 2.30 4.91
N SER A 67 -14.24 1.93 3.83
CA SER A 67 -14.68 0.93 2.87
C SER A 67 -13.55 0.01 2.41
N TRP A 68 -13.92 -1.13 1.80
CA TRP A 68 -12.96 -2.02 1.17
C TRP A 68 -12.19 -1.33 0.02
N ASP A 69 -12.85 -0.45 -0.73
CA ASP A 69 -12.21 0.31 -1.80
C ASP A 69 -11.16 1.31 -1.30
N ASP A 70 -11.41 1.98 -0.18
CA ASP A 70 -10.41 2.86 0.44
C ASP A 70 -9.19 2.07 0.92
N LEU A 71 -9.42 0.89 1.51
CA LEU A 71 -8.33 0.01 1.93
C LEU A 71 -7.47 -0.42 0.74
N LYS A 72 -8.09 -0.89 -0.35
CA LYS A 72 -7.38 -1.30 -1.56
C LYS A 72 -6.54 -0.16 -2.13
N ARG A 73 -7.11 1.05 -2.22
CA ARG A 73 -6.43 2.23 -2.73
C ARG A 73 -5.20 2.56 -1.88
N MET A 74 -5.36 2.67 -0.55
CA MET A 74 -4.25 2.99 0.35
C MET A 74 -3.17 1.90 0.37
N PHE A 75 -3.56 0.63 0.30
CA PHE A 75 -2.64 -0.50 0.23
C PHE A 75 -1.80 -0.45 -1.05
N LEU A 76 -2.44 -0.23 -2.19
CA LEU A 76 -1.73 -0.08 -3.46
C LEU A 76 -0.86 1.18 -3.46
N GLU A 77 -1.32 2.33 -2.95
CA GLU A 77 -0.48 3.53 -2.86
C GLU A 77 0.77 3.32 -1.99
N LYS A 78 0.67 2.51 -0.93
CA LYS A 78 1.77 2.24 -0.01
C LYS A 78 2.79 1.24 -0.57
N PHE A 79 2.32 0.10 -1.08
CA PHE A 79 3.17 -1.02 -1.49
C PHE A 79 3.38 -1.10 -3.00
N PHE A 80 2.61 -0.34 -3.76
CA PHE A 80 2.72 -0.13 -5.19
C PHE A 80 2.57 1.36 -5.55
N PRO A 81 3.37 2.28 -4.96
CA PRO A 81 3.36 3.67 -5.41
C PRO A 81 3.61 3.62 -6.92
N ALA A 82 2.71 4.22 -7.71
CA ALA A 82 2.43 3.96 -9.13
C ALA A 82 3.62 3.95 -10.12
N LEU A 83 4.83 4.18 -9.63
CA LEU A 83 6.10 4.08 -10.30
C LEU A 83 7.14 3.90 -9.18
N ARG A 84 8.25 3.23 -9.49
CA ARG A 84 9.58 3.62 -9.02
C ARG A 84 9.82 5.11 -9.36
N THR A 85 9.13 6.05 -8.71
CA THR A 85 9.10 7.49 -9.09
C THR A 85 10.34 8.20 -8.56
N THR A 86 11.50 7.61 -8.77
CA THR A 86 12.83 8.19 -8.56
C THR A 86 13.47 8.58 -9.89
N THR A 87 12.74 9.24 -10.78
CA THR A 87 13.46 9.94 -11.86
C THR A 87 12.92 11.34 -12.21
N ILE A 88 11.67 11.72 -11.90
CA ILE A 88 11.12 12.95 -12.50
C ILE A 88 10.98 14.17 -11.56
N LYS A 89 11.18 14.08 -10.24
CA LYS A 89 10.95 15.27 -9.37
C LYS A 89 12.05 15.75 -8.43
N LYS A 90 13.22 15.09 -8.36
CA LYS A 90 14.34 15.62 -7.55
C LYS A 90 15.57 16.11 -8.31
N ASP A 91 15.77 15.75 -9.58
CA ASP A 91 16.81 16.41 -10.39
C ASP A 91 16.36 17.77 -10.95
N ILE A 92 15.05 18.02 -11.11
CA ILE A 92 14.55 19.31 -11.60
C ILE A 92 14.62 20.41 -10.51
N LEU A 93 14.54 20.04 -9.22
CA LEU A 93 14.62 21.00 -8.11
C LEU A 93 16.04 21.22 -7.56
N GLY A 94 17.01 20.39 -7.96
CA GLY A 94 18.43 20.54 -7.61
C GLY A 94 19.22 21.47 -8.54
N ILE A 95 18.80 21.66 -9.80
CA ILE A 95 19.51 22.45 -10.81
C ILE A 95 19.34 23.98 -10.63
N ARG A 96 18.79 24.44 -9.49
CA ARG A 96 18.64 25.89 -9.23
C ARG A 96 19.42 26.43 -8.02
N LYS A 97 20.33 25.66 -7.42
CA LYS A 97 21.19 26.17 -6.34
C LYS A 97 22.62 25.59 -6.34
N LEU A 98 23.42 25.93 -7.35
CA LEU A 98 24.69 26.60 -7.06
C LEU A 98 24.38 28.09 -7.30
N GLY A 99 24.04 28.90 -6.31
CA GLY A 99 24.80 29.08 -5.08
C GLY A 99 26.01 29.93 -5.44
N GLY A 100 25.78 31.24 -5.56
CA GLY A 100 26.71 32.18 -6.16
C GLY A 100 28.08 32.20 -5.49
N GLU A 101 29.11 32.20 -6.33
CA GLU A 101 30.41 32.74 -5.98
C GLU A 101 30.51 34.10 -6.68
N SER A 102 30.59 35.13 -5.85
CA SER A 102 30.79 36.51 -6.26
C SER A 102 32.11 36.62 -7.03
N LEU A 103 32.06 37.12 -8.26
CA LEU A 103 33.25 37.63 -8.94
C LEU A 103 33.62 38.98 -8.31
N TYR A 104 34.41 38.92 -7.25
CA TYR A 104 35.34 39.97 -6.89
C TYR A 104 36.74 39.44 -7.14
N GLU A 105 37.42 39.96 -8.16
CA GLU A 105 38.82 40.35 -8.05
C GLU A 105 39.17 41.32 -9.19
N TYR A 106 40.09 42.21 -8.84
CA TYR A 106 40.36 43.57 -9.31
C TYR A 106 41.00 43.66 -10.70
#